data_AF-K1T505-F1
#
_entry.id   AF-K1T505-F1
#
_cell.length_a   1.000
_cell.length_b   1.000
_cell.length_c   1.000
_cell.angle_alpha   90.00
_cell.angle_beta   90.00
_cell.angle_gamma   90.00
#
_symmetry.space_group_name_H-M   'P 1'
#
loop_
_entity.id
_entity.type
_entity.pdbx_description
1 polymer ?
#
loop_
_entity_poly.entity_id
_entity_poly.type
_entity_poly.pdbx_seq_one_letter_code
_entity_poly.pdbx_strand_id
1 'polypeptide(L)'
;MTNGEFPNGARVLRAKIDMASPNINMRDPVIYRIAHVPHHQTGDKWCVYPMYDFAHPLSDYKEGVTHSLCSLEFENHRPLYDWFLRELGFENVPRQIEFARL
;
A
#
# COMPACT_ATOMS: atom_id res chain seq x y z
N MET A 1 -8.11 -11.98 -11.52
CA MET A 1 -8.51 -11.41 -10.21
C MET A 1 -9.58 -10.34 -10.37
N THR A 2 -9.33 -9.25 -11.09
CA THR A 2 -10.30 -8.15 -11.29
C THR A 2 -11.56 -8.56 -12.06
N ASN A 3 -11.50 -9.65 -12.84
CA ASN A 3 -12.64 -10.23 -13.54
C ASN A 3 -13.64 -10.96 -12.60
N GLY A 4 -13.43 -10.96 -11.27
CA GLY A 4 -14.34 -11.61 -10.31
C GLY A 4 -14.32 -13.15 -10.33
N GLU A 5 -13.33 -13.75 -10.99
CA GLU A 5 -13.27 -15.21 -11.24
C GLU A 5 -12.89 -16.06 -10.00
N PHE A 6 -12.44 -15.44 -8.90
CA PHE A 6 -11.96 -16.15 -7.70
C PHE A 6 -12.69 -15.64 -6.45
N PRO A 7 -12.96 -16.49 -5.44
CA PRO A 7 -13.64 -16.05 -4.21
C PRO A 7 -12.74 -15.20 -3.31
N ASN A 8 -13.35 -14.56 -2.30
CA ASN A 8 -12.64 -13.74 -1.30
C ASN A 8 -11.50 -14.54 -0.64
N GLY A 9 -10.32 -13.90 -0.54
CA GLY A 9 -9.13 -14.51 0.08
C GLY A 9 -8.44 -15.61 -0.74
N ALA A 10 -8.97 -16.03 -1.89
CA ALA A 10 -8.39 -17.12 -2.67
C ALA A 10 -7.02 -16.80 -3.27
N ARG A 11 -6.79 -15.54 -3.63
CA ARG A 11 -5.52 -15.05 -4.19
C ARG A 11 -5.24 -13.62 -3.73
N VAL A 12 -3.96 -13.27 -3.75
CA VAL A 12 -3.46 -11.93 -3.43
C VAL A 12 -2.36 -11.54 -4.41
N LEU A 13 -2.22 -10.24 -4.68
CA LEU A 13 -1.03 -9.71 -5.33
C LEU A 13 -0.03 -9.31 -4.25
N ARG A 14 1.23 -9.67 -4.43
CA ARG A 14 2.32 -9.34 -3.50
C ARG A 14 3.40 -8.57 -4.25
N ALA A 15 4.03 -7.61 -3.57
CA ALA A 15 5.31 -7.08 -4.03
C ALA A 15 6.37 -8.17 -3.89
N LYS A 16 7.40 -8.15 -4.73
CA LYS A 16 8.54 -9.07 -4.66
C LYS A 16 9.76 -8.28 -4.22
N ILE A 17 10.17 -8.46 -2.97
CA ILE A 17 11.18 -7.65 -2.28
C ILE A 17 12.25 -8.58 -1.70
N ASP A 18 12.13 -8.95 -0.42
CA ASP A 18 13.07 -9.85 0.25
C ASP A 18 12.39 -10.59 1.42
N MET A 19 12.12 -11.87 1.21
CA MET A 19 11.54 -12.76 2.23
C MET A 19 12.44 -12.97 3.45
N ALA A 20 13.75 -12.72 3.36
CA ALA A 20 14.70 -12.85 4.46
C ALA A 20 14.88 -11.55 5.26
N SER A 21 14.23 -10.45 4.87
CA SER A 21 14.43 -9.14 5.48
C SER A 21 14.17 -9.16 6.99
N PRO A 22 14.98 -8.45 7.81
CA PRO A 22 14.68 -8.28 9.23
C PRO A 22 13.44 -7.42 9.46
N ASN A 23 13.05 -6.57 8.51
CA ASN A 23 11.79 -5.84 8.54
C ASN A 23 10.68 -6.71 7.93
N ILE A 24 9.67 -7.06 8.73
CA ILE A 24 8.56 -7.92 8.29
C ILE A 24 7.75 -7.32 7.14
N ASN A 25 7.66 -5.98 7.07
CA ASN A 25 6.94 -5.28 6.01
C ASN A 25 7.63 -5.44 4.64
N MET A 26 8.92 -5.78 4.62
CA MET A 26 9.68 -6.00 3.39
C MET A 26 9.63 -7.46 2.90
N ARG A 27 8.93 -8.35 3.60
CA ARG A 27 8.82 -9.78 3.23
C ARG A 27 7.67 -10.02 2.25
N ASP A 28 7.87 -9.58 1.01
CA ASP A 28 6.90 -9.68 -0.08
C ASP A 28 5.48 -9.28 0.37
N PRO A 29 5.26 -8.01 0.78
CA PRO A 29 3.99 -7.59 1.35
C PRO A 29 2.84 -7.75 0.36
N VAL A 30 1.65 -8.05 0.89
CA VAL A 30 0.41 -8.08 0.09
C VAL A 30 0.04 -6.66 -0.31
N ILE A 31 -0.24 -6.43 -1.59
CA ILE A 31 -0.60 -5.10 -2.13
C ILE A 31 -2.04 -5.04 -2.65
N TYR A 32 -2.65 -6.17 -3.02
CA TYR A 32 -4.07 -6.25 -3.34
C TYR A 32 -4.71 -7.53 -2.82
N ARG A 33 -5.97 -7.43 -2.39
CA ARG A 33 -6.82 -8.55 -1.96
C ARG A 33 -8.14 -8.58 -2.72
N ILE A 34 -8.71 -9.78 -2.85
CA ILE A 34 -10.04 -9.98 -3.42
C ILE A 34 -11.10 -9.79 -2.32
N ALA A 35 -12.04 -8.90 -2.56
CA ALA A 35 -13.24 -8.73 -1.73
C ALA A 35 -14.45 -8.37 -2.61
N HIS A 36 -15.45 -9.22 -2.64
CA HIS A 36 -16.73 -8.98 -3.33
C HIS A 36 -17.65 -8.20 -2.39
N VAL A 37 -17.37 -6.91 -2.26
CA VAL A 37 -18.16 -5.96 -1.47
C VAL A 37 -18.38 -4.68 -2.30
N PRO A 38 -19.60 -4.12 -2.32
CA PRO A 38 -19.85 -2.84 -2.98
C PRO A 38 -19.08 -1.72 -2.27
N HIS A 39 -18.40 -0.86 -3.03
CA HIS A 39 -17.73 0.32 -2.49
C HIS A 39 -18.68 1.53 -2.49
N HIS A 40 -18.72 2.29 -1.40
CA HIS A 40 -19.64 3.43 -1.27
C HIS A 40 -19.51 4.49 -2.39
N GLN A 41 -18.30 4.69 -2.95
CA GLN A 41 -18.05 5.63 -4.06
C GLN A 41 -18.06 4.99 -5.45
N THR A 42 -17.69 3.71 -5.58
CA THR A 42 -17.45 3.09 -6.90
C THR A 42 -18.37 1.91 -7.19
N GLY A 43 -19.32 1.63 -6.29
CA GLY A 43 -20.31 0.55 -6.41
C GLY A 43 -19.63 -0.81 -6.59
N ASP A 44 -20.14 -1.60 -7.53
CA ASP A 44 -19.66 -2.94 -7.85
C ASP A 44 -18.56 -2.94 -8.93
N LYS A 45 -17.96 -1.78 -9.22
CA LYS A 45 -16.92 -1.67 -10.26
C LYS A 45 -15.68 -2.51 -9.97
N TRP A 46 -15.35 -2.72 -8.69
CA TRP A 46 -14.13 -3.39 -8.27
C TRP A 46 -14.44 -4.54 -7.30
N CYS A 47 -13.77 -5.68 -7.51
CA CYS A 47 -13.74 -6.81 -6.58
C CYS A 47 -12.34 -7.05 -5.98
N VAL A 48 -11.39 -6.16 -6.27
CA VAL A 48 -9.99 -6.23 -5.84
C VAL A 48 -9.61 -4.86 -5.28
N TYR A 49 -9.14 -4.84 -4.03
CA TYR A 49 -8.87 -3.62 -3.28
C TYR A 49 -7.42 -3.55 -2.81
N PRO A 50 -6.78 -2.38 -2.87
CA PRO A 50 -5.39 -2.21 -2.46
C PRO A 50 -5.25 -2.29 -0.95
N MET A 51 -4.07 -2.71 -0.49
CA MET A 51 -3.68 -2.62 0.92
C MET A 51 -3.20 -1.20 1.26
N TYR A 52 -3.29 -0.81 2.53
CA TYR A 52 -2.87 0.50 3.02
C TYR A 52 -1.45 0.86 2.56
N ASP A 53 -0.47 -0.02 2.82
CA ASP A 53 0.94 0.22 2.47
C ASP A 53 1.20 0.46 0.98
N PHE A 54 0.31 -0.01 0.10
CA PHE A 54 0.40 0.24 -1.33
C PHE A 54 -0.38 1.49 -1.75
N ALA A 55 -1.57 1.71 -1.20
CA ALA A 55 -2.39 2.87 -1.57
C ALA A 55 -1.81 4.18 -1.05
N HIS A 56 -1.30 4.19 0.19
CA HIS A 56 -0.86 5.39 0.91
C HIS A 56 0.25 6.18 0.18
N PRO A 57 1.42 5.60 -0.16
CA PRO A 57 2.47 6.33 -0.90
C PRO A 57 2.02 6.80 -2.29
N LEU A 58 1.15 6.05 -2.95
CA LEU A 58 0.65 6.40 -4.28
C LEU A 58 -0.34 7.56 -4.21
N SER A 59 -1.21 7.59 -3.19
CA SER A 59 -2.10 8.72 -2.91
C SER A 59 -1.31 9.99 -2.60
N ASP A 60 -0.34 9.91 -1.67
CA ASP A 60 0.50 11.05 -1.32
C ASP A 60 1.22 11.63 -2.55
N TYR A 61 1.82 10.75 -3.35
CA TYR A 61 2.47 11.16 -4.59
C TYR A 61 1.49 11.80 -5.58
N LYS A 62 0.33 11.17 -5.79
CA LYS A 62 -0.68 11.64 -6.73
C LYS A 62 -1.24 13.02 -6.37
N GLU A 63 -1.33 13.30 -5.08
CA GLU A 63 -1.83 14.58 -4.54
C GLU A 63 -0.74 15.64 -4.42
N GLY A 64 0.53 15.31 -4.68
CA GLY A 64 1.65 16.24 -4.56
C GLY A 64 2.01 16.56 -3.12
N VAL A 65 1.76 15.63 -2.20
CA VAL A 65 2.17 15.75 -0.80
C VAL A 65 3.68 15.90 -0.73
N THR A 66 4.15 16.82 0.12
CA THR A 66 5.59 16.99 0.38
C THR A 66 6.02 16.33 1.68
N HIS A 67 5.18 16.44 2.71
CA HIS A 67 5.41 15.92 4.06
C HIS A 67 4.20 15.08 4.48
N SER A 68 4.35 13.75 4.43
CA SER A 68 3.32 12.81 4.85
C SER A 68 3.49 12.54 6.35
N LEU A 69 2.62 13.13 7.17
CA LEU A 69 2.71 13.05 8.62
C LEU A 69 1.86 11.90 9.16
N CYS A 70 2.47 10.98 9.90
CA CYS A 70 1.80 9.82 10.49
C CYS A 70 2.28 9.57 11.94
N SER A 71 1.62 8.65 12.65
CA SER A 71 2.03 8.31 14.01
C SER A 71 3.17 7.28 14.04
N LEU A 72 3.86 7.15 15.19
CA LEU A 72 4.98 6.22 15.38
C LEU A 72 4.67 4.76 15.08
N GLU A 73 3.40 4.34 15.10
CA GLU A 73 2.99 2.99 14.70
C GLU A 73 3.43 2.62 13.27
N PHE A 74 3.65 3.61 12.40
CA PHE A 74 4.02 3.42 11.00
C PHE A 74 5.52 3.55 10.72
N GLU A 75 6.36 3.70 11.74
CA GLU A 75 7.82 3.85 11.56
C GLU A 75 8.43 2.66 10.78
N ASN A 76 8.05 1.43 11.14
CA ASN A 76 8.51 0.23 10.44
C ASN A 76 7.93 0.07 9.03
N HIS A 77 6.91 0.84 8.67
CA HIS A 77 6.29 0.84 7.34
C HIS A 77 7.03 1.78 6.36
N ARG A 78 7.76 2.79 6.87
CA ARG A 78 8.50 3.75 6.04
C ARG A 78 9.44 3.10 5.00
N PRO A 79 10.21 2.05 5.30
CA PRO A 79 11.05 1.41 4.28
C PRO A 79 10.26 0.85 3.09
N LEU A 80 9.02 0.40 3.33
CA LEU A 80 8.13 -0.09 2.28
C LEU A 80 7.48 1.07 1.50
N TYR A 81 7.11 2.15 2.20
CA TYR A 81 6.66 3.40 1.59
C TYR A 81 7.69 3.92 0.57
N ASP A 82 8.95 4.05 1.00
CA ASP A 82 10.07 4.50 0.17
C ASP A 82 10.36 3.53 -0.98
N TRP A 83 10.21 2.22 -0.73
CA TRP A 83 10.39 1.19 -1.76
C TRP A 83 9.42 1.38 -2.91
N PHE A 84 8.12 1.59 -2.65
CA PHE A 84 7.13 1.80 -3.72
C PHE A 84 7.43 3.03 -4.57
N LEU A 85 7.76 4.15 -3.93
CA LEU A 85 8.09 5.40 -4.62
C LEU A 85 9.30 5.22 -5.55
N ARG A 86 10.33 4.52 -5.07
CA ARG A 86 11.53 4.23 -5.85
C ARG A 86 11.26 3.28 -7.02
N GLU A 87 10.63 2.13 -6.77
CA GLU A 87 10.42 1.11 -7.82
C GLU A 87 9.45 1.57 -8.91
N LEU A 88 8.53 2.49 -8.60
CA LEU A 88 7.65 3.10 -9.58
C LEU A 88 8.31 4.26 -10.35
N GLY A 89 9.56 4.61 -10.01
CA GLY A 89 10.33 5.64 -10.71
C GLY A 89 9.75 7.04 -10.56
N PHE A 90 9.13 7.33 -9.41
CA PHE A 90 8.54 8.64 -9.14
C PHE A 90 9.62 9.69 -8.81
N GLU A 91 9.39 10.93 -9.24
CA GLU A 91 10.27 12.08 -9.02
C GLU A 91 9.59 13.10 -8.11
N ASN A 92 10.34 13.90 -7.33
CA ASN A 92 9.76 14.84 -6.36
C ASN A 92 8.83 14.14 -5.34
N VAL A 93 9.33 13.05 -4.77
CA VAL A 93 8.52 12.14 -3.95
C VAL A 93 8.20 12.72 -2.55
N PRO A 94 7.04 12.39 -1.98
CA PRO A 94 6.70 12.74 -0.60
C PRO A 94 7.67 12.11 0.39
N ARG A 95 7.87 12.76 1.54
CA ARG A 95 8.62 12.20 2.67
C ARG A 95 7.68 11.85 3.82
N GLN A 96 7.71 10.60 4.29
CA GLN A 96 7.03 10.18 5.51
C GLN A 96 7.77 10.67 6.76
N ILE A 97 7.04 11.22 7.73
CA ILE A 97 7.54 11.72 9.02
C ILE A 97 6.59 11.27 10.13
N GLU A 98 7.15 10.61 11.14
CA GLU A 98 6.41 10.03 12.26
C GLU A 98 6.42 10.95 13.51
N PHE A 99 5.32 10.98 14.26
CA PHE A 99 5.22 11.69 15.56
C PHE A 99 4.47 10.87 16.62
N ALA A 100 4.68 11.20 17.90
CA ALA A 100 4.01 10.52 19.00
C ALA A 100 2.50 10.84 19.05
N ARG A 101 1.66 9.84 19.24
CA ARG A 101 0.22 10.05 19.45
C ARG A 101 -0.06 10.77 20.77
N LEU A 102 -1.20 11.47 20.83
CA LEU A 102 -1.72 12.09 22.04
C LEU A 102 -2.23 11.03 23.04
#